data_AF-A0A2G8JQJ8-F1
#
_entry.id   AF-A0A2G8JQJ8-F1
#
_cell.length_a   1.000
_cell.length_b   1.000
_cell.length_c   1.000
_cell.angle_alpha   90.00
_cell.angle_beta   90.00
_cell.angle_gamma   90.00
#
_symmetry.space_group_name_H-M   'P 1'
#
loop_
_entity.id
_entity.type
_entity.pdbx_description
1 polymer ?
#
loop_
_entity_poly.entity_id
_entity_poly.type
_entity_poly.pdbx_seq_one_letter_code
_entity_poly.pdbx_strand_id
1 'polypeptide(L)'
;MRVQFWSSFLLIGVIFELGFTEASDQVDDLEVFNNEKISRQRRDTESSSYFYYQEHQYPRDCKEVYEQCDDQTESGIFMIQPDGAPEPFEVYCNNSIDGGAWTVFLRRVDGAVNFYRYWNDYKKGFGFLRREFWLGNDNIAYLTNQGNYELRIDMNNVNGKPYYAKYNLFRISDESSNYRLTDLGDYLSESTASEYKYCTVNLQ
;
A
#
# COMPACT_ATOMS: atom_id res chain seq x y z
N MET A 1 17.73 -14.06 15.26
CA MET A 1 18.29 -12.82 14.67
C MET A 1 17.38 -11.67 15.07
N ARG A 2 17.88 -10.63 15.75
CA ARG A 2 17.08 -9.44 16.07
C ARG A 2 17.20 -8.49 14.88
N VAL A 3 16.08 -8.09 14.28
CA VAL A 3 16.11 -7.10 13.19
C VAL A 3 16.24 -5.73 13.85
N GLN A 4 17.46 -5.21 13.89
CA GLN A 4 17.69 -3.82 14.30
C GLN A 4 17.48 -2.91 13.09
N PHE A 5 16.23 -2.52 12.85
CA PHE A 5 16.02 -1.18 12.30
C PHE A 5 16.45 -0.22 13.41
N TRP A 6 17.43 0.64 13.12
CA TRP A 6 18.04 1.57 14.07
C TRP A 6 16.98 2.46 14.75
N SER A 7 16.43 2.02 15.88
CA SER A 7 15.55 2.84 16.73
C SER A 7 16.42 3.59 17.75
N SER A 8 17.32 4.44 17.25
CA SER A 8 18.10 5.38 18.06
C SER A 8 17.97 6.79 17.50
N PHE A 9 16.76 7.20 17.14
CA PHE A 9 16.44 8.60 16.96
C PHE A 9 15.08 8.89 17.59
N LEU A 10 15.06 9.99 18.35
CA LEU A 10 13.88 10.70 18.83
C LEU A 10 13.05 11.18 17.63
N LEU A 11 12.44 10.27 16.88
CA LEU A 11 11.52 10.63 15.80
C LEU A 11 10.12 10.67 16.38
N ILE A 12 9.69 11.90 16.65
CA ILE A 12 8.29 12.24 16.90
C ILE A 12 7.56 12.07 15.56
N GLY A 13 6.59 11.16 15.48
CA GLY A 13 5.71 11.01 14.32
C GLY A 13 6.38 10.51 13.04
N VAL A 14 6.27 9.21 12.73
CA VAL A 14 6.58 8.68 11.38
C VAL A 14 5.46 7.75 10.93
N ILE A 15 4.92 7.97 9.73
CA ILE A 15 3.85 7.16 9.14
C ILE A 15 4.31 6.73 7.74
N PHE A 16 4.18 5.44 7.44
CA PHE A 16 4.45 4.91 6.11
C PHE A 16 3.12 4.42 5.51
N GLU A 17 2.87 4.88 4.30
CA GLU A 17 1.62 4.76 3.57
C GLU A 17 1.91 4.19 2.18
N LEU A 18 1.09 3.23 1.72
CA LEU A 18 1.13 2.70 0.34
C LEU A 18 -0.07 3.21 -0.45
N GLY A 19 0.21 3.78 -1.62
CA GLY A 19 -0.79 4.19 -2.61
C GLY A 19 -0.62 3.35 -3.86
N PHE A 20 -1.69 2.92 -4.51
CA PHE A 20 -1.56 2.21 -5.78
C PHE A 20 -1.22 3.20 -6.90
N THR A 21 -0.20 2.91 -7.69
CA THR A 21 0.17 3.73 -8.86
C THR A 21 -0.59 3.25 -10.08
N GLU A 22 -1.48 4.09 -10.62
CA GLU A 22 -2.13 3.79 -11.90
C GLU A 22 -1.09 3.74 -13.03
N ALA A 23 -1.09 2.65 -13.80
CA ALA A 23 -0.51 2.65 -15.12
C ALA A 23 -1.43 3.47 -16.03
N SER A 24 -0.89 4.43 -16.78
CA SER A 24 -1.65 5.15 -17.80
C SER A 24 -1.97 4.21 -18.96
N ASP A 25 -3.10 3.53 -18.92
CA ASP A 25 -3.58 2.74 -20.06
C ASP A 25 -4.18 3.68 -21.11
N GLN A 26 -3.59 3.69 -22.31
CA GLN A 26 -4.22 4.25 -23.50
C GLN A 26 -5.39 3.35 -23.91
N VAL A 27 -6.61 3.83 -23.76
CA VAL A 27 -7.79 3.16 -24.30
C VAL A 27 -7.86 3.46 -25.80
N ASP A 28 -7.52 2.46 -26.63
CA ASP A 28 -7.82 2.50 -28.06
C ASP A 28 -9.34 2.37 -28.27
N ASP A 29 -9.92 3.37 -28.93
CA ASP A 29 -11.33 3.44 -29.30
C ASP A 29 -11.76 2.20 -30.11
N LEU A 30 -12.66 1.38 -29.57
CA LEU A 30 -13.41 0.41 -30.35
C LEU A 30 -14.80 0.97 -30.67
N GLU A 31 -15.02 1.16 -31.96
CA GLU A 31 -16.20 1.77 -32.56
C GLU A 31 -17.52 1.09 -32.15
N VAL A 32 -18.48 1.92 -31.76
CA VAL A 32 -19.88 1.55 -31.52
C VAL A 32 -20.56 1.21 -32.84
N PHE A 33 -20.70 -0.07 -33.17
CA PHE A 33 -21.54 -0.50 -34.29
C PHE A 33 -23.00 -0.68 -33.85
N ASN A 34 -23.84 0.19 -34.41
CA ASN A 34 -25.31 0.18 -34.32
C ASN A 34 -25.89 -1.16 -34.81
N ASN A 35 -26.77 -1.77 -34.02
CA ASN A 35 -27.55 -2.93 -34.44
C ASN A 35 -29.02 -2.54 -34.64
N GLU A 36 -29.40 -2.40 -35.91
CA GLU A 36 -30.79 -2.51 -36.33
C GLU A 36 -31.26 -3.99 -36.29
N LYS A 37 -32.52 -4.17 -35.91
CA LYS A 37 -33.23 -5.45 -35.74
C LYS A 37 -33.12 -6.37 -36.96
N ILE A 38 -32.70 -7.63 -36.74
CA ILE A 38 -33.12 -8.78 -37.55
C ILE A 38 -33.50 -9.96 -36.65
N SER A 39 -34.65 -10.56 -36.95
CA SER A 39 -35.39 -11.54 -36.17
C SER A 39 -35.00 -13.01 -36.41
N ARG A 40 -34.99 -13.80 -35.31
CA ARG A 40 -35.26 -15.25 -35.18
C ARG A 40 -34.40 -16.25 -35.98
N GLN A 41 -33.58 -17.03 -35.26
CA GLN A 41 -33.63 -18.50 -35.31
C GLN A 41 -32.85 -19.12 -34.13
N ARG A 42 -33.49 -20.05 -33.40
CA ARG A 42 -32.85 -20.86 -32.35
C ARG A 42 -31.72 -21.70 -32.94
N ARG A 43 -30.57 -21.70 -32.27
CA ARG A 43 -29.51 -22.68 -32.43
C ARG A 43 -29.03 -23.04 -31.02
N ASP A 44 -29.33 -24.25 -30.59
CA ASP A 44 -28.72 -24.87 -29.41
C ASP A 44 -27.31 -25.36 -29.79
N THR A 45 -26.46 -25.58 -28.78
CA THR A 45 -24.99 -25.83 -28.81
C THR A 45 -24.20 -24.52 -28.98
N GLU A 46 -23.31 -24.10 -28.09
CA GLU A 46 -22.29 -24.86 -27.38
C GLU A 46 -21.76 -24.04 -26.19
N SER A 47 -21.37 -24.73 -25.13
CA SER A 47 -20.78 -24.24 -23.87
C SER A 47 -19.95 -22.96 -24.02
N SER A 48 -20.58 -21.81 -23.77
CA SER A 48 -19.85 -20.57 -23.50
C SER A 48 -19.18 -20.74 -22.14
N SER A 49 -17.89 -21.07 -22.14
CA SER A 49 -17.03 -20.95 -20.99
C SER A 49 -16.93 -19.46 -20.63
N TYR A 50 -17.97 -18.96 -19.98
CA TYR A 50 -17.90 -17.71 -19.25
C TYR A 50 -16.83 -17.93 -18.18
N PHE A 51 -15.65 -17.37 -18.42
CA PHE A 51 -14.64 -17.15 -17.40
C PHE A 51 -15.36 -16.40 -16.27
N TYR A 52 -15.69 -17.12 -15.20
CA TYR A 52 -16.13 -16.50 -13.96
C TYR A 52 -14.94 -15.70 -13.45
N TYR A 53 -14.95 -14.37 -13.62
CA TYR A 53 -14.18 -13.51 -12.75
C TYR A 53 -14.79 -13.67 -11.37
N GLN A 54 -14.12 -14.45 -10.52
CA GLN A 54 -14.55 -14.66 -9.16
C GLN A 54 -14.37 -13.32 -8.45
N GLU A 55 -15.47 -12.61 -8.23
CA GLU A 55 -15.47 -11.34 -7.50
C GLU A 55 -14.83 -11.58 -6.13
N HIS A 56 -13.77 -10.83 -5.81
CA HIS A 56 -13.11 -10.97 -4.53
C HIS A 56 -14.12 -10.61 -3.43
N GLN A 57 -14.22 -11.48 -2.43
CA GLN A 57 -15.11 -11.26 -1.29
C GLN A 57 -14.70 -10.02 -0.47
N TYR A 58 -13.44 -9.62 -0.55
CA TYR A 58 -12.86 -8.47 0.14
C TYR A 58 -12.10 -7.59 -0.86
N PRO A 59 -12.08 -6.26 -0.67
CA PRO A 59 -11.22 -5.38 -1.44
C PRO A 59 -9.74 -5.74 -1.22
N ARG A 60 -8.89 -5.56 -2.24
CA ARG A 60 -7.47 -5.92 -2.16
C ARG A 60 -6.63 -4.95 -1.36
N ASP A 61 -7.05 -3.69 -1.27
CA ASP A 61 -6.35 -2.62 -0.56
C ASP A 61 -7.29 -1.45 -0.24
N CYS A 62 -6.73 -0.39 0.36
CA CYS A 62 -7.49 0.81 0.69
C CYS A 62 -7.95 1.63 -0.52
N LYS A 63 -7.38 1.43 -1.72
CA LYS A 63 -7.88 2.08 -2.94
C LYS A 63 -9.21 1.47 -3.35
N GLU A 64 -9.32 0.14 -3.36
CA GLU A 64 -10.60 -0.52 -3.64
C GLU A 64 -11.65 -0.25 -2.57
N VAL A 65 -11.24 -0.19 -1.29
CA VAL A 65 -12.14 0.27 -0.21
C VAL A 65 -12.67 1.68 -0.52
N TYR A 66 -11.79 2.57 -0.97
CA TYR A 66 -12.15 3.96 -1.27
C TYR A 66 -13.11 4.07 -2.46
N GLU A 67 -12.89 3.30 -3.52
CA GLU A 67 -13.71 3.31 -4.74
C GLU A 67 -15.08 2.66 -4.56
N GLN A 68 -15.20 1.66 -3.68
CA GLN A 68 -16.47 0.98 -3.40
C GLN A 68 -17.44 1.84 -2.56
N CYS A 69 -16.97 2.94 -1.96
CA CYS A 69 -17.78 3.79 -1.10
C CYS A 69 -18.17 5.09 -1.82
N ASP A 70 -19.47 5.23 -2.17
CA ASP A 70 -20.04 6.48 -2.76
C ASP A 70 -19.77 7.72 -1.86
N ASP A 71 -19.92 7.51 -0.55
CA ASP A 71 -19.41 8.29 0.57
C ASP A 71 -17.88 8.29 0.68
N GLN A 72 -17.13 9.27 0.14
CA GLN A 72 -15.67 9.39 0.35
C GLN A 72 -15.30 9.16 1.83
N THR A 73 -14.95 7.91 2.15
CA THR A 73 -15.07 7.38 3.52
C THR A 73 -14.09 8.06 4.47
N GLU A 74 -14.54 8.32 5.69
CA GLU A 74 -13.64 8.71 6.79
C GLU A 74 -12.50 7.67 6.94
N SER A 75 -11.31 8.16 7.30
CA SER A 75 -10.17 7.29 7.61
C SER A 75 -10.52 6.30 8.72
N GLY A 76 -10.19 5.03 8.53
CA GLY A 76 -10.75 3.96 9.35
C GLY A 76 -9.99 2.65 9.25
N ILE A 77 -10.47 1.65 10.00
CA ILE A 77 -9.95 0.27 9.90
C ILE A 77 -10.89 -0.51 9.00
N PHE A 78 -10.32 -1.19 8.02
CA PHE A 78 -11.05 -1.98 7.04
C PHE A 78 -10.40 -3.35 6.87
N MET A 79 -11.22 -4.35 6.52
CA MET A 79 -10.77 -5.69 6.17
C MET A 79 -10.46 -5.75 4.68
N ILE A 80 -9.25 -6.18 4.34
CA ILE A 80 -8.81 -6.36 2.95
C ILE A 80 -8.27 -7.77 2.73
N GLN A 81 -8.19 -8.20 1.48
CA GLN A 81 -7.49 -9.42 1.09
C GLN A 81 -6.69 -9.18 -0.20
N PRO A 82 -5.40 -8.84 -0.09
CA PRO A 82 -4.51 -8.75 -1.24
C PRO A 82 -4.40 -10.08 -2.01
N ASP A 83 -4.05 -10.00 -3.28
CA ASP A 83 -3.83 -11.19 -4.11
C ASP A 83 -2.73 -12.09 -3.52
N GLY A 84 -3.03 -13.39 -3.45
CA GLY A 84 -2.13 -14.39 -2.88
C GLY A 84 -2.09 -14.42 -1.34
N ALA A 85 -2.73 -13.48 -0.65
CA ALA A 85 -2.87 -13.54 0.81
C ALA A 85 -3.80 -14.71 1.21
N PRO A 86 -3.37 -15.59 2.13
CA PRO A 86 -4.13 -16.79 2.48
C PRO A 86 -5.45 -16.47 3.20
N GLU A 87 -5.48 -15.40 3.99
CA GLU A 87 -6.63 -14.96 4.78
C GLU A 87 -6.73 -13.43 4.73
N PRO A 88 -7.94 -12.85 4.83
CA PRO A 88 -8.11 -11.41 4.91
C PRO A 88 -7.58 -10.85 6.24
N PHE A 89 -7.15 -9.58 6.25
CA PHE A 89 -6.63 -8.91 7.45
C PHE A 89 -7.02 -7.44 7.53
N GLU A 90 -6.96 -6.89 8.75
CA GLU A 90 -7.28 -5.49 9.02
C GLU A 90 -6.13 -4.54 8.66
N VAL A 91 -6.46 -3.43 8.01
CA VAL A 91 -5.55 -2.31 7.74
C VAL A 91 -6.17 -1.00 8.18
N TYR A 92 -5.34 0.02 8.41
CA TYR A 92 -5.83 1.39 8.54
C TYR A 92 -5.76 2.07 7.17
N CYS A 93 -6.91 2.52 6.66
CA CYS A 93 -7.01 3.32 5.46
C CYS A 93 -7.04 4.81 5.82
N ASN A 94 -6.10 5.57 5.26
CA ASN A 94 -6.00 7.01 5.44
C ASN A 94 -6.52 7.73 4.19
N ASN A 95 -7.73 8.26 4.32
CA ASN A 95 -8.46 8.93 3.25
C ASN A 95 -8.36 10.46 3.33
N SER A 96 -7.63 10.98 4.33
CA SER A 96 -7.59 12.41 4.65
C SER A 96 -6.39 13.15 4.06
N ILE A 97 -5.46 12.44 3.42
CA ILE A 97 -4.22 13.00 2.88
C ILE A 97 -4.11 12.69 1.39
N ASP A 98 -3.53 13.61 0.61
CA ASP A 98 -3.03 13.37 -0.75
C ASP A 98 -4.00 12.57 -1.65
N GLY A 99 -5.27 12.97 -1.68
CA GLY A 99 -6.32 12.31 -2.49
C GLY A 99 -6.94 11.05 -1.90
N GLY A 100 -6.47 10.57 -0.75
CA GLY A 100 -7.00 9.43 -0.01
C GLY A 100 -6.48 8.07 -0.49
N ALA A 101 -7.19 6.98 -0.17
CA ALA A 101 -6.86 5.62 -0.59
C ALA A 101 -5.52 5.04 -0.07
N TRP A 102 -4.94 5.62 0.98
CA TRP A 102 -3.65 5.17 1.51
C TRP A 102 -3.77 4.01 2.47
N THR A 103 -2.98 2.96 2.27
CA THR A 103 -2.84 1.84 3.21
C THR A 103 -1.67 2.08 4.15
N VAL A 104 -1.93 2.32 5.44
CA VAL A 104 -0.88 2.53 6.44
C VAL A 104 -0.26 1.19 6.84
N PHE A 105 1.06 1.07 6.79
CA PHE A 105 1.75 -0.15 7.26
C PHE A 105 2.73 0.04 8.42
N LEU A 106 3.14 1.28 8.71
CA LEU A 106 3.88 1.63 9.92
C LEU A 106 3.35 2.96 10.44
N ARG A 107 3.09 3.04 11.75
CA ARG A 107 2.79 4.31 12.42
C ARG A 107 3.51 4.42 13.76
N ARG A 108 4.23 5.52 13.96
CA ARG A 108 4.85 5.96 15.22
C ARG A 108 4.32 7.33 15.58
N VAL A 109 3.99 7.54 16.85
CA VAL A 109 3.41 8.78 17.36
C VAL A 109 4.14 9.20 18.63
N ASP A 110 4.17 8.34 19.65
CA ASP A 110 4.56 8.69 21.01
C ASP A 110 5.36 7.60 21.76
N GLY A 111 5.65 6.46 21.11
CA GLY A 111 6.39 5.35 21.71
C GLY A 111 5.58 4.47 22.65
N ALA A 112 4.24 4.52 22.62
CA ALA A 112 3.37 3.63 23.38
C ALA A 112 3.55 2.13 23.04
N VAL A 113 4.02 1.81 21.83
CA VAL A 113 4.29 0.44 21.40
C VAL A 113 5.80 0.21 21.29
N ASN A 114 6.27 -0.89 21.88
CA ASN A 114 7.67 -1.30 21.76
C ASN A 114 7.94 -1.91 20.38
N PHE A 115 8.87 -1.30 19.62
CA PHE A 115 9.33 -1.81 18.31
C PHE A 115 10.61 -2.66 18.42
N TYR A 116 11.22 -2.78 19.60
CA TYR A 116 12.32 -3.72 19.82
C TYR A 116 11.78 -5.15 19.98
N ARG A 117 11.57 -5.82 18.83
CA ARG A 117 10.87 -7.10 18.72
C ARG A 117 11.67 -8.17 17.96
N TYR A 118 11.20 -9.42 18.02
CA TYR A 118 11.83 -10.54 17.31
C TYR A 118 11.31 -10.66 15.89
N TRP A 119 12.01 -11.46 15.07
CA TRP A 119 11.67 -11.72 13.66
C TRP A 119 10.19 -12.07 13.46
N ASN A 120 9.68 -13.02 14.26
CA ASN A 120 8.30 -13.48 14.13
C ASN A 120 7.26 -12.40 14.44
N ASP A 121 7.58 -11.44 15.31
CA ASP A 121 6.69 -10.31 15.59
C ASP A 121 6.65 -9.37 14.37
N TYR A 122 7.80 -9.07 13.76
CA TYR A 122 7.86 -8.27 12.54
C TYR A 122 7.22 -8.95 11.33
N LYS A 123 7.34 -10.28 11.23
CA LYS A 123 6.64 -11.08 10.22
C LYS A 123 5.12 -10.92 10.31
N LYS A 124 4.56 -11.10 11.51
CA LYS A 124 3.10 -11.11 11.75
C LYS A 124 2.48 -9.72 11.94
N GLY A 125 3.26 -8.73 12.36
CA GLY A 125 2.76 -7.43 12.76
C GLY A 125 2.47 -7.35 14.27
N PHE A 126 2.42 -6.12 14.78
CA PHE A 126 2.14 -5.82 16.19
C PHE A 126 1.68 -4.37 16.37
N GLY A 127 1.03 -4.09 17.51
CA GLY A 127 0.57 -2.76 17.89
C GLY A 127 -0.94 -2.58 17.70
N PHE A 128 -1.37 -1.34 17.52
CA PHE A 128 -2.77 -0.96 17.39
C PHE A 128 -2.97 -0.09 16.15
N LEU A 129 -3.77 -0.55 15.19
CA LEU A 129 -3.99 0.13 13.90
C LEU A 129 -4.46 1.58 14.03
N ARG A 130 -5.18 1.94 15.10
CA ARG A 130 -5.60 3.33 15.38
C ARG A 130 -4.50 4.22 15.97
N ARG A 131 -3.35 3.68 16.40
CA ARG A 131 -2.27 4.43 17.07
C ARG A 131 -0.89 4.04 16.56
N GLU A 132 -0.13 3.21 17.27
CA GLU A 132 1.20 2.78 16.82
C GLU A 132 1.20 1.31 16.44
N PHE A 133 1.72 0.97 15.27
CA PHE A 133 1.77 -0.41 14.80
C PHE A 133 2.79 -0.63 13.69
N TRP A 134 3.08 -1.90 13.47
CA TRP A 134 3.71 -2.46 12.29
C TRP A 134 2.75 -3.51 11.71
N LEU A 135 2.40 -3.39 10.42
CA LEU A 135 1.37 -4.23 9.81
C LEU A 135 1.79 -5.71 9.69
N GLY A 136 3.08 -5.96 9.58
CA GLY A 136 3.63 -7.31 9.39
C GLY A 136 4.27 -7.46 8.01
N ASN A 137 5.48 -8.04 7.97
CA ASN A 137 6.22 -8.19 6.72
C ASN A 137 5.53 -9.10 5.72
N ASP A 138 4.83 -10.15 6.17
CA ASP A 138 4.05 -11.02 5.28
C ASP A 138 2.97 -10.18 4.57
N ASN A 139 2.21 -9.40 5.33
CA ASN A 139 1.13 -8.55 4.82
C ASN A 139 1.66 -7.48 3.84
N ILE A 140 2.78 -6.83 4.17
CA ILE A 140 3.43 -5.83 3.31
C ILE A 140 3.96 -6.49 2.02
N ALA A 141 4.47 -7.72 2.10
CA ALA A 141 4.92 -8.45 0.92
C ALA A 141 3.74 -8.77 -0.02
N TYR A 142 2.60 -9.24 0.50
CA TYR A 142 1.41 -9.46 -0.33
C TYR A 142 0.93 -8.17 -1.01
N LEU A 143 0.78 -7.09 -0.23
CA LEU A 143 0.38 -5.78 -0.75
C LEU A 143 1.32 -5.28 -1.85
N THR A 144 2.62 -5.29 -1.65
CA THR A 144 3.54 -4.65 -2.59
C THR A 144 3.82 -5.48 -3.85
N ASN A 145 3.48 -6.77 -3.85
CA ASN A 145 3.71 -7.66 -4.99
C ASN A 145 2.44 -7.95 -5.82
N GLN A 146 1.24 -7.52 -5.40
CA GLN A 146 0.03 -7.64 -6.21
C GLN A 146 -0.07 -6.60 -7.34
N GLY A 147 0.72 -5.51 -7.27
CA GLY A 147 0.65 -4.41 -8.22
C GLY A 147 1.85 -3.46 -8.12
N ASN A 148 1.70 -2.26 -8.67
CA ASN A 148 2.65 -1.17 -8.48
C ASN A 148 2.13 -0.25 -7.37
N TYR A 149 2.91 -0.11 -6.31
CA TYR A 149 2.57 0.75 -5.18
C TYR A 149 3.61 1.85 -5.03
N GLU A 150 3.15 3.09 -4.92
CA GLU A 150 3.94 4.20 -4.42
C GLU A 150 4.05 4.14 -2.90
N LEU A 151 5.21 4.58 -2.39
CA LEU A 151 5.48 4.72 -0.97
C LEU A 151 5.48 6.20 -0.61
N ARG A 152 4.71 6.54 0.42
CA ARG A 152 4.76 7.84 1.09
C ARG A 152 5.20 7.68 2.54
N ILE A 153 6.14 8.51 2.96
CA ILE A 153 6.67 8.54 4.33
C ILE A 153 6.44 9.92 4.91
N ASP A 154 5.49 10.06 5.84
CA ASP A 154 5.22 11.29 6.58
C ASP A 154 6.04 11.32 7.87
N MET A 155 6.71 12.43 8.15
CA MET A 155 7.63 12.61 9.28
C MET A 155 7.47 14.01 9.90
N ASN A 156 7.66 14.13 11.22
CA ASN A 156 7.84 15.45 11.84
C ASN A 156 9.31 15.70 12.16
N ASN A 157 9.77 16.95 11.93
CA ASN A 157 11.07 17.37 12.42
C ASN A 157 11.05 17.61 13.95
N VAL A 158 12.21 17.90 14.52
CA VAL A 158 12.38 18.20 15.95
C VAL A 158 11.51 19.38 16.46
N ASN A 159 11.05 20.25 15.55
CA ASN A 159 10.19 21.39 15.86
C ASN A 159 8.69 21.07 15.63
N GLY A 160 8.34 19.82 15.31
CA GLY A 160 6.97 19.39 15.04
C GLY A 160 6.43 19.81 13.67
N LYS A 161 7.28 20.31 12.76
CA LYS A 161 6.86 20.65 11.40
C LYS A 161 6.78 19.36 10.55
N PRO A 162 5.67 19.11 9.84
CA PRO A 162 5.51 17.92 9.01
C PRO A 162 6.26 18.04 7.68
N TYR A 163 6.77 16.91 7.22
CA TYR A 163 7.43 16.70 5.93
C TYR A 163 7.04 15.32 5.40
N TYR A 164 7.15 15.13 4.09
CA TYR A 164 6.94 13.82 3.48
C TYR A 164 7.92 13.54 2.35
N ALA A 165 8.21 12.27 2.16
CA ALA A 165 8.96 11.72 1.04
C ALA A 165 8.07 10.74 0.26
N LYS A 166 8.03 10.84 -1.06
CA LYS A 166 7.32 9.91 -1.94
C LYS A 166 8.27 9.23 -2.93
N TYR A 167 8.00 7.96 -3.19
CA TYR A 167 8.66 7.13 -4.18
C TYR A 167 7.61 6.46 -5.05
N ASN A 168 7.74 6.47 -6.38
CA ASN A 168 6.73 5.89 -7.29
C ASN A 168 6.69 4.35 -7.34
N LEU A 169 7.59 3.65 -6.63
CA LEU A 169 7.57 2.21 -6.55
C LEU A 169 8.17 1.74 -5.22
N PHE A 170 7.54 0.75 -4.60
CA PHE A 170 8.06 0.09 -3.42
C PHE A 170 7.67 -1.39 -3.41
N ARG A 171 8.68 -2.26 -3.33
CA ARG A 171 8.51 -3.71 -3.25
C ARG A 171 9.45 -4.35 -2.26
N ILE A 172 8.92 -5.28 -1.47
CA ILE A 172 9.73 -6.17 -0.64
C ILE A 172 9.53 -7.62 -1.06
N SER A 173 10.55 -8.44 -0.88
CA SER A 173 10.44 -9.88 -1.12
C SER A 173 9.61 -10.58 -0.06
N ASP A 174 9.35 -11.87 -0.26
CA ASP A 174 8.74 -12.74 0.76
C ASP A 174 9.72 -13.14 1.88
N GLU A 175 9.27 -14.00 2.79
CA GLU A 175 10.08 -14.53 3.89
C GLU A 175 11.29 -15.35 3.40
N SER A 176 11.14 -16.10 2.31
CA SER A 176 12.22 -16.96 1.78
C SER A 176 13.45 -16.15 1.40
N SER A 177 13.21 -14.91 0.97
CA SER A 177 14.23 -13.92 0.62
C SER A 177 14.44 -12.84 1.71
N ASN A 178 13.99 -13.12 2.94
CA ASN A 178 14.16 -12.28 4.14
C ASN A 178 13.56 -10.87 4.04
N TYR A 179 12.45 -10.70 3.32
CA TYR A 179 11.76 -9.41 3.16
C TYR A 179 12.66 -8.27 2.68
N ARG A 180 13.59 -8.59 1.78
CA ARG A 180 14.53 -7.62 1.22
C ARG A 180 13.76 -6.60 0.38
N LEU A 181 14.08 -5.31 0.53
CA LEU A 181 13.67 -4.28 -0.43
C LEU A 181 14.22 -4.65 -1.82
N THR A 182 13.33 -5.04 -2.73
CA THR A 182 13.71 -5.47 -4.08
C THR A 182 13.73 -4.29 -5.04
N ASP A 183 12.73 -3.41 -4.93
CA ASP A 183 12.55 -2.27 -5.83
C ASP A 183 12.14 -1.05 -5.01
N LEU A 184 12.86 0.05 -5.22
CA LEU A 184 12.51 1.37 -4.75
C LEU A 184 12.61 2.31 -5.95
N GLY A 185 11.50 2.94 -6.27
CA GLY A 185 11.38 3.82 -7.43
C GLY A 185 12.07 5.16 -7.24
N ASP A 186 11.79 6.08 -8.16
CA ASP A 186 12.33 7.43 -8.12
C ASP A 186 11.72 8.25 -6.99
N TYR A 187 12.55 9.06 -6.34
CA TYR A 187 12.09 10.07 -5.39
C TYR A 187 11.33 11.17 -6.12
N LEU A 188 10.07 11.41 -5.74
CA LEU A 188 9.19 12.34 -6.45
C LEU A 188 9.45 13.79 -6.05
N SER A 189 9.42 14.67 -7.05
CA SER A 189 9.70 16.11 -6.89
C SER A 189 8.69 16.85 -6.01
N GLU A 190 7.48 16.30 -5.86
CA GLU A 190 6.43 16.80 -4.96
C GLU A 190 6.73 16.54 -3.48
N SER A 191 7.72 15.72 -3.17
CA SER A 191 8.15 15.45 -1.80
C SER A 191 8.67 16.71 -1.11
N THR A 192 8.23 16.95 0.12
CA THR A 192 8.63 18.14 0.90
C THR A 192 9.88 17.91 1.74
N ALA A 193 10.27 16.65 1.94
CA ALA A 193 11.52 16.26 2.59
C ALA A 193 12.72 16.46 1.65
N SER A 194 12.89 17.66 1.10
CA SER A 194 14.03 17.95 0.23
C SER A 194 15.35 17.59 0.91
N GLU A 195 16.25 16.95 0.14
CA GLU A 195 17.56 16.45 0.56
C GLU A 195 18.20 17.38 1.60
N TYR A 196 18.27 16.94 2.85
CA TYR A 196 19.40 17.34 3.67
C TYR A 196 20.62 16.84 2.89
N LYS A 197 21.29 17.73 2.15
CA LYS A 197 22.64 17.49 1.66
C LYS A 197 23.45 17.03 2.85
N TYR A 198 23.68 15.73 2.95
CA TYR A 198 24.64 15.20 3.90
C TYR A 198 25.95 15.90 3.53
N CYS A 199 26.50 16.69 4.46
CA CYS A 199 27.89 17.07 4.36
C CYS A 199 28.67 15.75 4.35
N THR A 200 29.29 15.42 3.22
CA THR A 200 30.33 14.39 3.17
C THR A 200 31.46 14.87 4.08
N VAL A 201 31.42 14.44 5.34
CA VAL A 201 32.63 14.39 6.15
C VAL A 201 33.52 13.36 5.47
N ASN A 202 34.45 13.85 4.66
CA ASN A 202 35.57 13.06 4.18
C ASN A 202 36.27 12.49 5.42
N LEU A 203 36.09 11.20 5.67
CA LEU A 203 36.94 10.45 6.57
C LEU A 203 38.29 10.32 5.87
N GLN A 204 39.26 11.12 6.31
CA GLN A 204 40.68 10.87 6.09
C GLN A 204 41.17 9.77 7.01
#